data_AF-A0A139JY82-F1
#
_entry.id   AF-A0A139JY82-F1
#
_cell.length_a   1.000
_cell.length_b   1.000
_cell.length_c   1.000
_cell.angle_alpha   90.00
_cell.angle_beta   90.00
_cell.angle_gamma   90.00
#
_symmetry.space_group_name_H-M   'P 1'
#
loop_
_entity.id
_entity.type
_entity.pdbx_description
1 polymer ?
#
loop_
_entity_poly.entity_id
_entity_poly.type
_entity_poly.pdbx_seq_one_letter_code
_entity_poly.pdbx_strand_id
1 'polypeptide(L)'
;MKTKKLFGILSLLIIIGVTSCNSDTPQDNVENIKMKVSSEIGTYQPWGSDHFIDCMLVKEEGKNEYEALDFLGIAGFDYSKGYEYTLLVKKTTLLNPPADASNIAYELVEVLSKVGVEYEYTIEVDGPNPFILSPDGGKYEIPFACKRKKYVAGEFTEEEYAPLKGLRYNMGTNYGTYTSIIKDGDTVGLYKFVIEGIEPYNMEGTPWWYYGIYPADADFFSETEPEPIYKQLFEQPQTEGEEHFIYPIIYASSGTFD
;
A
#
# COMPACT_ATOMS: atom_id res chain seq x y z
N MET A 1 -81.87 -63.24 10.17
CA MET A 1 -80.69 -62.40 10.52
C MET A 1 -80.31 -61.65 9.25
N LYS A 2 -80.14 -60.34 9.13
CA LYS A 2 -80.17 -59.16 10.01
C LYS A 2 -80.53 -57.99 9.08
N THR A 3 -81.35 -57.06 9.55
CA THR A 3 -81.46 -55.69 9.05
C THR A 3 -80.22 -54.87 9.43
N LYS A 4 -79.91 -53.82 8.65
CA LYS A 4 -79.42 -52.47 9.07
C LYS A 4 -78.82 -51.76 7.83
N LYS A 5 -79.54 -50.78 7.27
CA LYS A 5 -79.53 -49.33 7.55
C LYS A 5 -78.42 -48.57 6.83
N LEU A 6 -78.90 -47.73 5.91
CA LEU A 6 -78.30 -46.56 5.27
C LEU A 6 -77.77 -45.57 6.34
N PHE A 7 -76.55 -45.07 6.19
CA PHE A 7 -76.08 -43.82 6.81
C PHE A 7 -75.03 -43.17 5.90
N GLY A 8 -75.31 -41.93 5.50
CA GLY A 8 -74.37 -41.08 4.77
C GLY A 8 -73.23 -40.62 5.66
N ILE A 9 -72.07 -40.37 5.05
CA ILE A 9 -70.96 -39.68 5.71
C ILE A 9 -70.55 -38.50 4.84
N LEU A 10 -70.94 -37.36 5.40
CA LEU A 10 -70.49 -35.99 5.27
C LEU A 10 -69.05 -35.81 4.76
N SER A 11 -68.94 -34.97 3.72
CA SER A 11 -67.73 -34.34 3.23
C SER A 11 -66.93 -33.68 4.36
N LEU A 12 -65.63 -33.99 4.47
CA LEU A 12 -64.68 -33.21 5.25
C LEU A 12 -63.48 -32.89 4.34
N LEU A 13 -63.64 -31.81 3.56
CA LEU A 13 -62.54 -31.13 2.88
C LEU A 13 -61.62 -30.55 3.96
N ILE A 14 -60.50 -31.23 4.22
CA ILE A 14 -59.40 -30.71 5.02
C ILE A 14 -58.68 -29.69 4.13
N ILE A 15 -59.05 -28.43 4.26
CA ILE A 15 -58.27 -27.30 3.76
C ILE A 15 -57.03 -27.23 4.65
N ILE A 16 -55.93 -27.80 4.19
CA ILE A 16 -54.61 -27.51 4.75
C ILE A 16 -54.32 -26.08 4.37
N GLY A 17 -54.58 -25.15 5.30
CA GLY A 17 -54.17 -23.77 5.19
C GLY A 17 -52.66 -23.72 5.11
N VAL A 18 -52.11 -23.51 3.92
CA VAL A 18 -50.75 -22.99 3.75
C VAL A 18 -50.77 -21.57 4.29
N THR A 19 -50.40 -21.38 5.55
CA THR A 19 -50.00 -20.07 6.07
C THR A 19 -48.66 -19.73 5.42
N SER A 20 -48.73 -19.17 4.21
CA SER A 20 -47.65 -18.40 3.63
C SER A 20 -47.53 -17.11 4.44
N CYS A 21 -46.74 -17.15 5.51
CA CYS A 21 -46.27 -15.94 6.16
C CYS A 21 -45.18 -15.34 5.25
N ASN A 22 -45.59 -14.69 4.16
CA ASN A 22 -44.77 -13.62 3.61
C ASN A 22 -44.97 -12.44 4.57
N SER A 23 -44.01 -12.21 5.47
CA SER A 23 -43.97 -10.94 6.18
C SER A 23 -43.57 -9.88 5.16
N ASP A 24 -44.52 -9.06 4.72
CA ASP A 24 -44.32 -7.89 3.85
C ASP A 24 -43.50 -6.76 4.50
N THR A 25 -42.78 -7.05 5.58
CA THR A 25 -41.81 -6.13 6.18
C THR A 25 -40.51 -6.21 5.39
N PRO A 26 -40.01 -5.11 4.82
CA PRO A 26 -38.69 -5.10 4.22
C PRO A 26 -37.66 -5.39 5.32
N GLN A 27 -36.79 -6.36 5.06
CA GLN A 27 -35.76 -6.86 5.97
C GLN A 27 -34.38 -6.52 5.42
N ASP A 28 -33.37 -6.55 6.29
CA ASP A 28 -31.99 -6.46 5.87
C ASP A 28 -31.65 -7.58 4.90
N ASN A 29 -30.86 -7.27 3.87
CA ASN A 29 -30.39 -8.28 2.94
C ASN A 29 -29.14 -8.95 3.51
N VAL A 30 -29.18 -10.28 3.65
CA VAL A 30 -28.08 -11.07 4.20
C VAL A 30 -27.64 -12.10 3.17
N GLU A 31 -26.35 -12.05 2.82
CA GLU A 31 -25.74 -12.98 1.87
C GLU A 31 -24.33 -13.37 2.31
N ASN A 32 -23.91 -14.58 1.94
CA ASN A 32 -22.52 -14.99 2.09
C ASN A 32 -21.79 -14.72 0.79
N ILE A 33 -20.71 -13.95 0.85
CA ILE A 33 -19.89 -13.60 -0.30
C ILE A 33 -18.43 -13.93 -0.04
N LYS A 34 -17.68 -14.15 -1.12
CA LYS A 34 -16.22 -14.17 -1.04
C LYS A 34 -15.69 -12.74 -1.05
N MET A 35 -14.68 -12.49 -0.22
CA MET A 35 -13.99 -11.21 -0.14
C MET A 35 -12.48 -11.45 -0.15
N LYS A 36 -11.76 -10.73 -1.01
CA LYS A 36 -10.30 -10.68 -0.98
C LYS A 36 -9.83 -9.56 -0.07
N VAL A 37 -8.77 -9.79 0.70
CA VAL A 37 -8.10 -8.76 1.50
C VAL A 37 -6.65 -8.68 1.05
N SER A 38 -6.16 -7.47 0.78
CA SER A 38 -4.79 -7.22 0.30
C SER A 38 -3.73 -7.41 1.39
N SER A 39 -2.52 -7.81 0.98
CA SER A 39 -1.33 -7.79 1.82
C SER A 39 -0.85 -6.36 2.15
N GLU A 40 -1.27 -5.38 1.35
CA GLU A 40 -0.99 -3.96 1.54
C GLU A 40 -2.12 -3.27 2.31
N ILE A 41 -1.76 -2.21 3.04
CA ILE A 41 -2.72 -1.33 3.71
C ILE A 41 -3.06 -0.15 2.78
N GLY A 42 -4.28 0.33 2.89
CA GLY A 42 -4.71 1.58 2.28
C GLY A 42 -4.76 2.70 3.30
N THR A 43 -5.09 3.89 2.84
CA THR A 43 -5.45 5.02 3.70
C THR A 43 -6.78 5.61 3.26
N TYR A 44 -7.62 6.01 4.20
CA TYR A 44 -8.83 6.77 3.90
C TYR A 44 -8.98 7.94 4.85
N GLN A 45 -9.73 8.95 4.43
CA GLN A 45 -10.07 10.10 5.25
C GLN A 45 -11.49 9.87 5.83
N PRO A 46 -11.62 9.69 7.15
CA PRO A 46 -12.93 9.60 7.78
C PRO A 46 -13.73 10.87 7.56
N TRP A 47 -15.05 10.74 7.47
CA TRP A 47 -15.92 11.89 7.29
C TRP A 47 -15.75 12.89 8.46
N GLY A 48 -15.49 14.15 8.12
CA GLY A 48 -15.27 15.22 9.11
C GLY A 48 -13.87 15.25 9.76
N SER A 49 -12.94 14.42 9.29
CA SER A 49 -11.53 14.44 9.71
C SER A 49 -10.65 15.12 8.66
N ASP A 50 -9.65 15.89 9.07
CA ASP A 50 -8.57 16.39 8.19
C ASP A 50 -7.37 15.42 8.11
N HIS A 51 -7.45 14.30 8.82
CA HIS A 51 -6.40 13.28 8.89
C HIS A 51 -6.83 12.01 8.16
N PHE A 52 -5.89 11.43 7.41
CA PHE A 52 -5.99 10.08 6.86
C PHE A 52 -5.61 9.06 7.92
N ILE A 53 -6.27 7.91 7.90
CA ILE A 53 -5.95 6.76 8.75
C ILE A 53 -5.75 5.50 7.91
N ASP A 54 -4.96 4.58 8.43
CA ASP A 54 -4.68 3.29 7.80
C ASP A 54 -5.90 2.38 7.85
N CYS A 55 -6.03 1.52 6.83
CA CYS A 55 -7.14 0.59 6.68
C CYS A 55 -6.72 -0.66 5.90
N MET A 56 -7.58 -1.67 5.91
CA MET A 56 -7.48 -2.78 4.99
C MET A 56 -7.95 -2.36 3.60
N LEU A 57 -7.39 -2.99 2.57
CA LEU A 57 -7.94 -2.97 1.23
C LEU A 57 -8.71 -4.26 0.98
N VAL A 58 -10.02 -4.16 0.76
CA VAL A 58 -10.91 -5.30 0.53
C VAL A 58 -11.55 -5.26 -0.85
N LYS A 59 -11.82 -6.43 -1.43
CA LYS A 59 -12.52 -6.54 -2.71
C LYS A 59 -13.54 -7.66 -2.65
N GLU A 60 -14.81 -7.29 -2.71
CA GLU A 60 -15.92 -8.24 -2.81
C GLU A 60 -15.90 -8.98 -4.16
N GLU A 61 -16.41 -10.21 -4.16
CA GLU A 61 -16.62 -10.98 -5.40
C GLU A 61 -17.48 -10.18 -6.39
N GLY A 62 -17.02 -10.12 -7.66
CA GLY A 62 -17.68 -9.36 -8.72
C GLY A 62 -17.29 -7.88 -8.82
N LYS A 63 -16.56 -7.32 -7.82
CA LYS A 63 -15.94 -5.99 -7.94
C LYS A 63 -14.57 -6.07 -8.62
N ASN A 64 -14.21 -5.01 -9.32
CA ASN A 64 -12.91 -4.91 -10.01
C ASN A 64 -11.83 -4.28 -9.13
N GLU A 65 -12.22 -3.31 -8.29
CA GLU A 65 -11.32 -2.49 -7.50
C GLU A 65 -11.38 -2.84 -6.01
N TYR A 66 -10.29 -2.54 -5.30
CA TYR A 66 -10.24 -2.63 -3.85
C TYR A 66 -10.82 -1.35 -3.22
N GLU A 67 -11.51 -1.53 -2.11
CA GLU A 67 -12.10 -0.47 -1.30
C GLU A 67 -11.42 -0.42 0.07
N ALA A 68 -11.33 0.78 0.64
CA ALA A 68 -10.84 0.98 1.99
C ALA A 68 -11.87 0.47 3.01
N LEU A 69 -11.44 -0.37 3.94
CA LEU A 69 -12.25 -0.85 5.05
C LEU A 69 -11.44 -0.78 6.34
N ASP A 70 -12.02 -0.19 7.39
CA ASP A 70 -11.41 -0.13 8.73
C ASP A 70 -10.91 -1.51 9.18
N PHE A 71 -9.82 -1.57 9.94
CA PHE A 71 -9.24 -2.84 10.41
C PHE A 71 -10.23 -3.70 11.23
N LEU A 72 -11.23 -3.08 11.87
CA LEU A 72 -12.31 -3.75 12.59
C LEU A 72 -13.61 -3.87 11.77
N GLY A 73 -13.57 -3.51 10.49
CA GLY A 73 -14.74 -3.50 9.60
C GLY A 73 -15.31 -4.87 9.25
N ILE A 74 -14.61 -5.96 9.60
CA ILE A 74 -15.10 -7.34 9.49
C ILE A 74 -15.08 -7.95 10.90
N ALA A 75 -16.25 -8.12 11.50
CA ALA A 75 -16.37 -8.69 12.84
C ALA A 75 -15.78 -10.11 12.88
N GLY A 76 -14.87 -10.36 13.84
CA GLY A 76 -14.22 -11.66 14.02
C GLY A 76 -13.02 -11.91 13.10
N PHE A 77 -12.62 -10.96 12.26
CA PHE A 77 -11.40 -11.04 11.45
C PHE A 77 -10.27 -10.23 12.08
N ASP A 78 -9.06 -10.79 12.11
CA ASP A 78 -7.85 -10.14 12.57
C ASP A 78 -6.84 -10.03 11.40
N TYR A 79 -6.63 -8.81 10.94
CA TYR A 79 -5.78 -8.53 9.79
C TYR A 79 -4.29 -8.59 10.15
N SER A 80 -3.49 -9.20 9.28
CA SER A 80 -2.03 -9.15 9.37
C SER A 80 -1.45 -8.59 8.07
N LYS A 81 -0.72 -7.49 8.16
CA LYS A 81 0.03 -6.92 7.03
C LYS A 81 0.98 -7.97 6.43
N GLY A 82 1.15 -7.94 5.11
CA GLY A 82 1.99 -8.92 4.40
C GLY A 82 1.28 -10.24 4.10
N TYR A 83 -0.04 -10.34 4.29
CA TYR A 83 -0.82 -11.51 3.91
C TYR A 83 -1.99 -11.15 3.00
N GLU A 84 -2.15 -11.91 1.92
CA GLU A 84 -3.38 -11.90 1.14
C GLU A 84 -4.35 -12.95 1.69
N TYR A 85 -5.62 -12.56 1.77
CA TYR A 85 -6.69 -13.41 2.26
C TYR A 85 -7.78 -13.58 1.22
N THR A 86 -8.38 -14.78 1.20
CA THR A 86 -9.73 -14.96 0.69
C THR A 86 -10.61 -15.38 1.85
N LEU A 87 -11.63 -14.59 2.14
CA LEU A 87 -12.57 -14.80 3.24
C LEU A 87 -13.93 -15.18 2.68
N LEU A 88 -14.65 -16.02 3.40
CA LEU A 88 -16.10 -16.11 3.32
C LEU A 88 -16.66 -15.20 4.41
N VAL A 89 -17.42 -14.20 4.01
CA VAL A 89 -18.03 -13.24 4.94
C VAL A 89 -19.53 -13.22 4.76
N LYS A 90 -20.24 -13.03 5.86
CA LYS A 90 -21.66 -12.72 5.88
C LYS A 90 -21.81 -11.22 5.76
N LYS A 91 -22.31 -10.76 4.62
CA LYS A 91 -22.63 -9.37 4.34
C LYS A 91 -24.07 -9.09 4.72
N THR A 92 -24.29 -8.07 5.53
CA THR A 92 -25.61 -7.57 5.88
C THR A 92 -25.75 -6.15 5.33
N THR A 93 -26.70 -5.94 4.42
CA THR A 93 -27.07 -4.61 3.93
C THR A 93 -28.29 -4.14 4.71
N LEU A 94 -28.08 -3.15 5.58
CA LEU A 94 -29.10 -2.57 6.45
C LEU A 94 -30.10 -1.76 5.64
N LEU A 95 -31.39 -2.00 5.87
CA LEU A 95 -32.46 -1.25 5.23
C LEU A 95 -32.55 0.19 5.77
N ASN A 96 -32.37 0.35 7.08
CA ASN A 96 -32.42 1.64 7.79
C ASN A 96 -31.08 1.90 8.50
N PRO A 97 -30.03 2.28 7.77
CA PRO A 97 -28.73 2.57 8.36
C PRO A 97 -28.77 3.85 9.20
N PRO A 98 -27.88 4.00 10.21
CA PRO A 98 -27.61 5.28 10.84
C PRO A 98 -27.21 6.33 9.78
N ALA A 99 -27.57 7.59 10.00
CA ALA A 99 -27.32 8.66 9.02
C ALA A 99 -25.81 8.92 8.76
N ASP A 100 -24.96 8.49 9.69
CA ASP A 100 -23.52 8.71 9.75
C ASP A 100 -22.70 7.41 9.66
N ALA A 101 -23.33 6.27 9.38
CA ALA A 101 -22.66 4.98 9.29
C ALA A 101 -22.88 4.28 7.94
N SER A 102 -21.95 3.39 7.60
CA SER A 102 -22.12 2.47 6.46
C SER A 102 -23.42 1.68 6.61
N ASN A 103 -24.12 1.48 5.50
CA ASN A 103 -25.27 0.56 5.46
C ASN A 103 -24.86 -0.90 5.30
N ILE A 104 -23.56 -1.20 5.31
CA ILE A 104 -23.04 -2.56 5.15
C ILE A 104 -22.26 -2.96 6.40
N ALA A 105 -22.56 -4.15 6.92
CA ALA A 105 -21.81 -4.80 7.97
C ALA A 105 -21.29 -6.17 7.50
N TYR A 106 -20.06 -6.50 7.88
CA TYR A 106 -19.43 -7.78 7.57
C TYR A 106 -19.13 -8.56 8.84
N GLU A 107 -19.40 -9.86 8.80
CA GLU A 107 -19.04 -10.83 9.84
C GLU A 107 -18.25 -11.97 9.19
N LEU A 108 -17.10 -12.33 9.76
CA LEU A 108 -16.29 -13.44 9.27
C LEU A 108 -17.04 -14.76 9.48
N VAL A 109 -17.19 -15.53 8.40
CA VAL A 109 -17.68 -16.92 8.49
C VAL A 109 -16.49 -17.87 8.48
N GLU A 110 -15.56 -17.70 7.54
CA GLU A 110 -14.42 -18.60 7.37
C GLU A 110 -13.25 -17.90 6.66
N VAL A 111 -12.02 -18.22 7.05
CA VAL A 111 -10.80 -17.87 6.28
C VAL A 111 -10.52 -18.99 5.29
N LEU A 112 -10.84 -18.76 4.02
CA LEU A 112 -10.67 -19.77 2.95
C LEU A 112 -9.20 -19.91 2.51
N SER A 113 -8.42 -18.82 2.59
CA SER A 113 -6.98 -18.83 2.38
C SER A 113 -6.30 -17.67 3.09
N LYS A 114 -5.05 -17.87 3.51
CA LYS A 114 -4.12 -16.86 4.01
C LYS A 114 -2.74 -17.18 3.44
N VAL A 115 -2.19 -16.30 2.63
CA VAL A 115 -0.90 -16.53 1.97
C VAL A 115 0.02 -15.34 2.20
N GLY A 116 1.26 -15.60 2.61
CA GLY A 116 2.28 -14.57 2.80
C GLY A 116 2.68 -13.96 1.46
N VAL A 117 2.80 -12.64 1.45
CA VAL A 117 3.24 -11.85 0.29
C VAL A 117 4.45 -11.02 0.69
N GLU A 118 5.49 -11.13 -0.11
CA GLU A 118 6.73 -10.38 0.04
C GLU A 118 6.97 -9.54 -1.21
N TYR A 119 7.52 -8.35 -1.00
CA TYR A 119 7.90 -7.43 -2.08
C TYR A 119 9.40 -7.17 -2.03
N GLU A 120 10.05 -7.36 -3.17
CA GLU A 120 11.46 -7.02 -3.36
C GLU A 120 11.52 -5.82 -4.31
N TYR A 121 12.07 -4.70 -3.83
CA TYR A 121 12.18 -3.48 -4.62
C TYR A 121 13.50 -3.44 -5.39
N THR A 122 13.48 -2.82 -6.57
CA THR A 122 14.67 -2.57 -7.39
C THR A 122 14.63 -1.15 -7.91
N ILE A 123 15.78 -0.48 -7.89
CA ILE A 123 15.97 0.85 -8.49
C ILE A 123 16.88 0.71 -9.70
N GLU A 124 16.38 1.07 -10.87
CA GLU A 124 17.09 1.04 -12.15
C GLU A 124 17.40 2.48 -12.57
N VAL A 125 18.66 2.90 -12.44
CA VAL A 125 19.09 4.27 -12.78
C VAL A 125 19.62 4.33 -14.21
N ASP A 126 19.18 5.33 -14.97
CA ASP A 126 19.70 5.64 -16.31
C ASP A 126 20.92 6.57 -16.20
N GLY A 127 22.00 6.06 -15.61
CA GLY A 127 23.20 6.84 -15.38
C GLY A 127 24.32 6.08 -14.68
N PRO A 128 25.54 6.63 -14.71
CA PRO A 128 26.67 6.07 -14.00
C PRO A 128 26.51 6.22 -12.48
N ASN A 129 27.20 5.34 -11.75
CA ASN A 129 27.35 5.42 -10.31
C ASN A 129 28.82 5.12 -9.96
N PRO A 130 29.63 6.12 -9.53
CA PRO A 130 29.23 7.50 -9.23
C PRO A 130 28.84 8.31 -10.47
N PHE A 131 27.97 9.30 -10.26
CA PHE A 131 27.68 10.33 -11.25
C PHE A 131 28.67 11.48 -11.09
N ILE A 132 29.44 11.76 -12.15
CA ILE A 132 30.47 12.79 -12.14
C ILE A 132 29.91 14.11 -12.69
N LEU A 133 29.89 15.15 -11.86
CA LEU A 133 29.48 16.50 -12.22
C LEU A 133 30.63 17.26 -12.91
N SER A 134 30.28 18.34 -13.61
CA SER A 134 31.27 19.31 -14.09
C SER A 134 31.99 19.97 -12.91
N PRO A 135 33.30 20.25 -13.00
CA PRO A 135 34.00 21.08 -12.02
C PRO A 135 33.35 22.46 -11.83
N ASP A 136 32.73 22.99 -12.88
CA ASP A 136 32.01 24.27 -12.88
C ASP A 136 30.63 24.22 -12.19
N GLY A 137 30.22 23.05 -11.70
CA GLY A 137 28.89 22.83 -11.12
C GLY A 137 27.78 22.71 -12.17
N GLY A 138 26.57 23.09 -11.78
CA GLY A 138 25.39 23.11 -12.65
C GLY A 138 24.27 22.18 -12.21
N LYS A 139 23.20 22.13 -13.01
CA LYS A 139 21.99 21.35 -12.73
C LYS A 139 21.94 20.09 -13.58
N TYR A 140 21.68 18.98 -12.93
CA TYR A 140 21.61 17.66 -13.55
C TYR A 140 20.34 16.95 -13.16
N GLU A 141 19.82 16.16 -14.09
CA GLU A 141 18.72 15.22 -13.85
C GLU A 141 19.19 13.81 -14.23
N ILE A 142 18.96 12.83 -13.35
CA ILE A 142 19.25 11.42 -13.64
C ILE A 142 17.95 10.63 -13.46
N PRO A 143 17.30 10.21 -14.55
CA PRO A 143 16.10 9.39 -14.49
C PRO A 143 16.38 8.03 -13.84
N PHE A 144 15.38 7.50 -13.12
CA PHE A 144 15.40 6.13 -12.64
C PHE A 144 13.99 5.56 -12.51
N ALA A 145 13.91 4.23 -12.56
CA ALA A 145 12.69 3.48 -12.32
C ALA A 145 12.74 2.79 -10.95
N CYS A 146 11.64 2.86 -10.21
CA CYS A 146 11.36 2.01 -9.07
C CYS A 146 10.41 0.90 -9.50
N LYS A 147 10.84 -0.35 -9.32
CA LYS A 147 10.05 -1.55 -9.58
C LYS A 147 9.96 -2.38 -8.31
N ARG A 148 8.95 -3.23 -8.24
CA ARG A 148 8.86 -4.28 -7.22
C ARG A 148 8.50 -5.60 -7.84
N LYS A 149 9.14 -6.67 -7.35
CA LYS A 149 8.75 -8.05 -7.59
C LYS A 149 7.87 -8.49 -6.44
N LYS A 150 6.75 -9.12 -6.78
CA LYS A 150 5.84 -9.73 -5.82
C LYS A 150 6.11 -11.22 -5.74
N TYR A 151 6.20 -11.73 -4.52
CA TYR A 151 6.30 -13.15 -4.22
C TYR A 151 5.13 -13.58 -3.37
N VAL A 152 4.48 -14.67 -3.74
CA VAL A 152 3.35 -15.25 -3.01
C VAL A 152 3.75 -16.65 -2.58
N ALA A 153 3.76 -16.91 -1.26
CA ALA A 153 4.32 -18.14 -0.69
C ALA A 153 5.76 -18.46 -1.15
N GLY A 154 6.56 -17.42 -1.40
CA GLY A 154 7.95 -17.53 -1.86
C GLY A 154 8.11 -17.76 -3.37
N GLU A 155 7.01 -17.85 -4.14
CA GLU A 155 7.06 -17.97 -5.60
C GLU A 155 6.89 -16.60 -6.26
N PHE A 156 7.75 -16.26 -7.21
CA PHE A 156 7.63 -15.03 -8.01
C PHE A 156 6.33 -15.06 -8.82
N THR A 157 5.53 -14.00 -8.71
CA THR A 157 4.27 -13.88 -9.43
C THR A 157 4.30 -12.83 -10.53
N GLU A 158 4.80 -11.63 -10.22
CA GLU A 158 4.78 -10.49 -11.13
C GLU A 158 5.84 -9.44 -10.74
N GLU A 159 6.22 -8.63 -11.72
CA GLU A 159 7.04 -7.43 -11.53
C GLU A 159 6.28 -6.24 -12.10
N GLU A 160 6.23 -5.15 -11.35
CA GLU A 160 5.53 -3.93 -11.73
C GLU A 160 6.29 -2.68 -11.31
N TYR A 161 5.97 -1.55 -11.95
CA TYR A 161 6.41 -0.24 -11.48
C TYR A 161 5.75 0.09 -10.15
N ALA A 162 6.53 0.61 -9.20
CA ALA A 162 6.09 0.82 -7.84
C ALA A 162 6.38 2.24 -7.35
N PRO A 163 5.49 2.83 -6.52
CA PRO A 163 5.82 4.10 -5.89
C PRO A 163 6.98 3.91 -4.89
N LEU A 164 7.71 4.99 -4.60
CA LEU A 164 8.67 5.01 -3.49
C LEU A 164 7.99 5.07 -2.13
N LYS A 165 6.68 5.37 -2.07
CA LYS A 165 5.90 5.54 -0.84
C LYS A 165 6.13 4.39 0.14
N GLY A 166 6.47 4.73 1.38
CA GLY A 166 6.75 3.77 2.44
C GLY A 166 8.18 3.21 2.46
N LEU A 167 8.95 3.36 1.37
CA LEU A 167 10.41 3.12 1.42
C LEU A 167 11.10 4.22 2.21
N ARG A 168 12.32 3.93 2.68
CA ARG A 168 13.12 4.89 3.43
C ARG A 168 14.20 5.51 2.55
N TYR A 169 14.66 6.70 2.93
CA TYR A 169 15.84 7.32 2.33
C TYR A 169 16.84 7.74 3.40
N ASN A 170 18.10 7.76 3.00
CA ASN A 170 19.19 8.41 3.72
C ASN A 170 20.10 9.08 2.69
N MET A 171 20.38 10.36 2.87
CA MET A 171 21.20 11.16 1.97
C MET A 171 22.16 12.00 2.77
N GLY A 172 23.28 12.36 2.15
CA GLY A 172 24.12 13.38 2.72
C GLY A 172 25.27 13.80 1.83
N THR A 173 25.90 14.89 2.24
CA THR A 173 27.10 15.45 1.63
C THR A 173 27.90 16.29 2.64
N ASN A 174 29.20 16.46 2.40
CA ASN A 174 30.04 17.43 3.10
C ASN A 174 30.42 18.68 2.27
N TYR A 175 29.89 18.84 1.05
CA TYR A 175 30.18 19.99 0.18
C TYR A 175 29.00 20.40 -0.72
N GLY A 176 28.17 19.44 -1.13
CA GLY A 176 27.03 19.65 -2.02
C GLY A 176 25.90 20.45 -1.36
N THR A 177 25.02 21.01 -2.19
CA THR A 177 23.91 21.85 -1.71
C THR A 177 22.58 21.10 -1.75
N TYR A 178 22.19 20.63 -2.93
CA TYR A 178 20.83 20.18 -3.16
C TYR A 178 20.77 18.89 -3.97
N THR A 179 20.18 17.86 -3.35
CA THR A 179 19.72 16.66 -4.03
C THR A 179 18.29 16.38 -3.63
N SER A 180 17.42 16.20 -4.60
CA SER A 180 16.06 15.74 -4.37
C SER A 180 15.67 14.67 -5.37
N ILE A 181 14.60 13.96 -5.04
CA ILE A 181 13.93 13.05 -5.97
C ILE A 181 12.59 13.67 -6.30
N ILE A 182 12.26 13.75 -7.59
CA ILE A 182 10.95 14.17 -8.08
C ILE A 182 10.37 13.11 -9.00
N LYS A 183 9.04 13.12 -9.17
CA LYS A 183 8.36 12.27 -10.16
C LYS A 183 8.78 12.67 -11.57
N ASP A 184 8.95 11.68 -12.45
CA ASP A 184 9.24 11.90 -13.86
C ASP A 184 8.00 11.60 -14.72
N GLY A 185 7.09 12.58 -14.77
CA GLY A 185 5.77 12.45 -15.37
C GLY A 185 4.73 11.83 -14.44
N ASP A 186 3.63 11.35 -15.04
CA ASP A 186 2.45 10.83 -14.31
C ASP A 186 2.49 9.31 -14.10
N THR A 187 3.45 8.62 -14.73
CA THR A 187 3.59 7.17 -14.61
C THR A 187 4.18 6.82 -13.25
N VAL A 188 3.48 5.96 -12.50
CA VAL A 188 3.97 5.40 -11.24
C VAL A 188 5.31 4.72 -11.45
N GLY A 189 6.23 4.88 -10.50
CA GLY A 189 7.54 4.24 -10.55
C GLY A 189 8.59 4.96 -11.38
N LEU A 190 8.26 6.05 -12.08
CA LEU A 190 9.26 6.86 -12.78
C LEU A 190 9.61 8.12 -11.98
N TYR A 191 10.91 8.31 -11.76
CA TYR A 191 11.46 9.36 -10.94
C TYR A 191 12.75 9.88 -11.55
N LYS A 192 13.26 10.99 -11.00
CA LYS A 192 14.59 11.49 -11.30
C LYS A 192 15.26 12.05 -10.06
N PHE A 193 16.57 11.83 -9.96
CA PHE A 193 17.42 12.64 -9.10
C PHE A 193 17.58 14.01 -9.73
N VAL A 194 17.36 15.08 -8.95
CA VAL A 194 17.69 16.45 -9.32
C VAL A 194 18.86 16.88 -8.46
N ILE A 195 19.97 17.21 -9.10
CA ILE A 195 21.25 17.53 -8.45
C ILE A 195 21.67 18.92 -8.88
N GLU A 196 22.05 19.76 -7.91
CA GLU A 196 22.67 21.07 -8.17
C GLU A 196 24.10 21.06 -7.63
N GLY A 197 25.07 20.93 -8.52
CA GLY A 197 26.49 21.09 -8.20
C GLY A 197 26.78 22.54 -7.83
N ILE A 198 27.81 22.73 -7.01
CA ILE A 198 28.24 24.05 -6.56
C ILE A 198 29.17 24.72 -7.57
N GLU A 199 29.38 26.03 -7.45
CA GLU A 199 30.47 26.71 -8.16
C GLU A 199 31.81 26.01 -7.88
N PRO A 200 32.85 26.20 -8.73
CA PRO A 200 34.16 25.60 -8.53
C PRO A 200 34.63 25.68 -7.07
N TYR A 201 34.99 24.52 -6.52
CA TYR A 201 35.31 24.38 -5.11
C TYR A 201 36.61 23.61 -4.89
N ASN A 202 37.21 23.86 -3.74
CA ASN A 202 38.32 23.09 -3.18
C ASN A 202 38.09 22.96 -1.67
N MET A 203 38.45 21.84 -1.06
CA MET A 203 38.30 21.64 0.37
C MET A 203 39.42 20.78 0.95
N GLU A 204 39.72 21.01 2.22
CA GLU A 204 40.53 20.05 2.98
C GLU A 204 39.68 18.82 3.35
N GLY A 205 40.21 17.62 3.11
CA GLY A 205 39.56 16.36 3.40
C GLY A 205 39.05 15.63 2.16
N THR A 206 38.20 14.61 2.38
CA THR A 206 37.64 13.79 1.31
C THR A 206 36.19 14.21 1.06
N PRO A 207 35.85 14.77 -0.12
CA PRO A 207 34.47 15.08 -0.48
C PRO A 207 33.65 13.78 -0.59
N TRP A 208 32.41 13.82 -0.13
CA TRP A 208 31.43 12.74 -0.26
C TRP A 208 30.04 13.31 -0.49
N TRP A 209 29.26 12.63 -1.33
CA TRP A 209 27.88 12.98 -1.62
C TRP A 209 27.14 11.73 -2.10
N TYR A 210 26.01 11.42 -1.46
CA TYR A 210 25.20 10.28 -1.82
C TYR A 210 23.71 10.48 -1.56
N TYR A 211 22.90 9.64 -2.20
CA TYR A 211 21.49 9.46 -1.91
C TYR A 211 21.16 7.97 -1.95
N GLY A 212 20.73 7.42 -0.81
CA GLY A 212 20.33 6.02 -0.66
C GLY A 212 18.82 5.86 -0.52
N ILE A 213 18.29 4.82 -1.15
CA ILE A 213 16.91 4.33 -1.03
C ILE A 213 16.98 2.97 -0.36
N TYR A 214 16.16 2.76 0.67
CA TYR A 214 16.24 1.63 1.59
C TYR A 214 14.87 0.96 1.77
N PRO A 215 14.85 -0.31 2.19
CA PRO A 215 13.61 -0.99 2.57
C PRO A 215 12.83 -0.23 3.65
N ALA A 216 11.52 -0.46 3.70
CA ALA A 216 10.60 0.22 4.62
C ALA A 216 10.95 0.00 6.11
N ASP A 217 11.59 -1.13 6.43
CA ASP A 217 12.00 -1.55 7.77
C ASP A 217 13.45 -1.21 8.11
N ALA A 218 14.19 -0.53 7.22
CA ALA A 218 15.59 -0.16 7.45
C ALA A 218 15.74 0.68 8.73
N ASP A 219 16.63 0.29 9.65
CA ASP A 219 16.88 1.02 10.90
C ASP A 219 18.20 1.78 10.87
N PHE A 220 18.12 3.10 10.61
CA PHE A 220 19.27 3.99 10.59
C PHE A 220 19.86 4.29 11.98
N PHE A 221 19.24 3.83 13.06
CA PHE A 221 19.74 4.01 14.42
C PHE A 221 20.44 2.77 14.98
N SER A 222 20.48 1.68 14.20
CA SER A 222 21.19 0.46 14.57
C SER A 222 22.71 0.65 14.43
N GLU A 223 23.50 -0.23 15.06
CA GLU A 223 24.97 -0.18 14.98
C GLU A 223 25.52 -0.46 13.57
N THR A 224 24.73 -1.11 12.71
CA THR A 224 25.11 -1.47 11.35
C THR A 224 24.26 -0.67 10.36
N GLU A 225 24.89 0.01 9.39
CA GLU A 225 24.14 0.69 8.34
C GLU A 225 23.26 -0.34 7.60
N PRO A 226 21.94 -0.10 7.47
CA PRO A 226 21.07 -1.02 6.75
C PRO A 226 21.50 -1.11 5.29
N GLU A 227 21.35 -2.28 4.67
CA GLU A 227 21.64 -2.43 3.24
C GLU A 227 20.64 -1.62 2.39
N PRO A 228 21.11 -0.73 1.50
CA PRO A 228 20.23 0.01 0.61
C PRO A 228 19.69 -0.90 -0.49
N ILE A 229 18.46 -0.60 -0.96
CA ILE A 229 17.99 -1.09 -2.26
C ILE A 229 18.90 -0.53 -3.35
N TYR A 230 19.26 0.75 -3.23
CA TYR A 230 20.20 1.41 -4.13
C TYR A 230 20.81 2.65 -3.47
N LYS A 231 22.09 2.93 -3.75
CA LYS A 231 22.82 4.10 -3.28
C LYS A 231 23.49 4.80 -4.45
N GLN A 232 22.97 5.97 -4.84
CA GLN A 232 23.60 6.82 -5.83
C GLN A 232 24.74 7.62 -5.19
N LEU A 233 25.92 7.58 -5.79
CA LEU A 233 27.05 8.43 -5.43
C LEU A 233 27.16 9.59 -6.43
N PHE A 234 27.54 10.75 -5.92
CA PHE A 234 27.81 11.95 -6.72
C PHE A 234 29.22 12.44 -6.43
N GLU A 235 29.93 12.84 -7.47
CA GLU A 235 31.27 13.39 -7.33
C GLU A 235 31.39 14.64 -8.20
N GLN A 236 31.83 15.74 -7.60
CA GLN A 236 32.21 16.94 -8.34
C GLN A 236 33.73 17.09 -8.19
N PRO A 237 34.51 17.08 -9.29
CA PRO A 237 35.95 17.29 -9.21
C PRO A 237 36.27 18.63 -8.53
N GLN A 238 37.31 18.65 -7.71
CA GLN A 238 37.80 19.88 -7.09
C GLN A 238 38.58 20.72 -8.11
N THR A 239 38.45 22.04 -7.98
CA THR A 239 39.18 23.02 -8.79
C THR A 239 40.27 23.65 -7.93
N GLU A 240 41.53 23.54 -8.34
CA GLU A 240 42.67 24.13 -7.61
C GLU A 240 42.52 25.66 -7.47
N GLY A 241 42.89 26.19 -6.30
CA GLY A 241 42.82 27.63 -6.00
C GLY A 241 42.35 27.88 -4.56
N GLU A 242 42.93 28.89 -3.89
CA GLU A 242 42.48 29.30 -2.55
C GLU A 242 41.15 30.08 -2.62
N GLU A 243 40.86 30.71 -3.76
CA GLU A 243 39.62 31.43 -4.04
C GLU A 243 38.40 30.50 -4.12
N HIS A 244 38.62 29.22 -4.40
CA HIS A 244 37.60 28.18 -4.45
C HIS A 244 37.45 27.44 -3.11
N PHE A 245 38.24 27.83 -2.09
CA PHE A 245 38.23 27.11 -0.83
C PHE A 245 36.90 27.24 -0.10
N ILE A 246 36.32 26.10 0.26
CA ILE A 246 35.15 25.99 1.13
C ILE A 246 35.49 25.18 2.38
N TYR A 247 34.87 25.54 3.50
CA TYR A 247 34.86 24.67 4.67
C TYR A 247 33.86 23.53 4.46
N PRO A 248 34.16 22.29 4.91
CA PRO A 248 33.22 21.19 4.85
C PRO A 248 31.91 21.55 5.58
N ILE A 249 30.77 21.35 4.93
CA ILE A 249 29.44 21.52 5.52
C ILE A 249 28.68 20.21 5.44
N ILE A 250 28.34 19.65 6.59
CA ILE A 250 27.60 18.38 6.66
C ILE A 250 26.10 18.67 6.52
N TYR A 251 25.54 18.19 5.43
CA TYR A 251 24.09 18.04 5.27
C TYR A 251 23.77 16.55 5.22
N ALA A 252 22.88 16.10 6.10
CA ALA A 252 22.39 14.74 6.08
C ALA A 252 20.90 14.75 6.42
N SER A 253 20.16 13.86 5.77
CA SER A 253 18.73 13.69 6.02
C SER A 253 18.34 12.24 5.83
N SER A 254 17.38 11.78 6.62
CA SER A 254 16.77 10.47 6.46
C SER A 254 15.29 10.55 6.77
N GLY A 255 14.50 9.72 6.11
CA GLY A 255 13.05 9.72 6.31
C GLY A 255 12.38 8.57 5.59
N THR A 256 11.07 8.72 5.42
CA THR A 256 10.22 7.83 4.64
C THR A 256 9.64 8.64 3.49
N PHE A 257 9.50 8.04 2.31
CA PHE A 257 8.80 8.68 1.20
C PHE A 257 7.29 8.65 1.43
N ASP A 258 6.63 9.79 1.21
CA ASP A 258 5.18 9.97 1.35
C ASP A 258 4.37 9.49 0.13
#